data_AF-A0A3S0JBW5-F1
#
_entry.id   AF-A0A3S0JBW5-F1
#
_cell.length_a   1.000
_cell.length_b   1.000
_cell.length_c   1.000
_cell.angle_alpha   90.00
_cell.angle_beta   90.00
_cell.angle_gamma   90.00
#
_symmetry.space_group_name_H-M   'P 1'
#
loop_
_entity.id
_entity.type
_entity.pdbx_description
1 polymer ?
#
loop_
_entity_poly.entity_id
_entity_poly.type
_entity_poly.pdbx_seq_one_letter_code
_entity_poly.pdbx_strand_id
1 'polypeptide(L)'
;MRPELTRLQLIEQHLLGPATPADASAWQLQTLLDPDLAADAAAQQQLYAGLQLAGRQQLRQELQLIHRQLYGPGSAGWLRGAAAGLRSLFKRRFRR
;
A
#
# COMPACT_ATOMS: atom_id res chain seq x y z
N MET A 1 -9.66 0.06 -32.24
CA MET A 1 -9.42 0.26 -30.79
C MET A 1 -9.85 1.66 -30.40
N ARG A 2 -10.28 1.89 -29.15
CA ARG A 2 -10.69 3.21 -28.67
C ARG A 2 -9.45 4.11 -28.56
N PRO A 3 -9.43 5.33 -29.15
CA PRO A 3 -8.24 6.18 -29.20
C PRO A 3 -7.69 6.53 -27.80
N GLU A 4 -8.59 6.69 -26.83
CA GLU A 4 -8.26 6.92 -25.42
C GLU A 4 -7.37 5.83 -24.82
N LEU A 5 -7.63 4.55 -25.15
CA LEU A 5 -6.86 3.42 -24.62
C LEU A 5 -5.46 3.36 -25.24
N THR A 6 -5.33 3.72 -26.51
CA THR A 6 -4.03 3.79 -27.18
C THR A 6 -3.18 4.91 -26.57
N ARG A 7 -3.79 6.06 -26.26
CA ARG A 7 -3.11 7.17 -25.57
C ARG A 7 -2.61 6.76 -24.18
N LEU A 8 -3.47 6.12 -23.39
CA LEU A 8 -3.08 5.59 -22.08
C LEU A 8 -1.93 4.60 -22.19
N GLN A 9 -2.00 3.67 -23.14
CA GLN A 9 -0.95 2.67 -23.35
C GLN A 9 0.41 3.31 -23.72
N LEU A 10 0.40 4.38 -24.53
CA LEU A 10 1.62 5.13 -24.86
C LEU A 10 2.21 5.82 -23.61
N ILE A 11 1.35 6.48 -22.82
CA ILE A 11 1.77 7.11 -21.56
C ILE A 11 2.35 6.05 -20.60
N GLU A 12 1.70 4.90 -20.45
CA GLU A 12 2.17 3.83 -19.58
C GLU A 12 3.52 3.27 -20.02
N GLN A 13 3.72 3.04 -21.31
CA GLN A 13 5.02 2.60 -21.84
C GLN A 13 6.13 3.60 -21.53
N HIS A 14 5.83 4.90 -21.61
CA HIS A 14 6.79 5.93 -21.24
C HIS A 14 7.09 5.93 -19.73
N LEU A 15 6.04 5.93 -18.89
CA LEU A 15 6.17 6.05 -17.44
C LEU A 15 6.79 4.82 -16.76
N LEU A 16 6.53 3.61 -17.27
CA LEU A 16 7.09 2.37 -16.72
C LEU A 16 8.51 2.08 -17.20
N GLY A 17 8.99 2.87 -18.16
CA GLY A 17 10.31 2.76 -18.76
C GLY A 17 10.22 2.27 -20.21
N PRO A 18 10.84 2.99 -21.16
CA PRO A 18 10.82 2.59 -22.56
C PRO A 18 11.57 1.26 -22.73
N ALA A 19 11.00 0.35 -23.53
CA ALA A 19 11.61 -0.94 -23.81
C ALA A 19 12.87 -0.80 -24.68
N THR A 20 12.90 0.22 -25.53
CA THR A 20 14.03 0.53 -26.42
C THR A 20 14.34 2.03 -26.46
N PRO A 21 15.58 2.43 -26.83
CA PRO A 21 15.89 3.84 -27.08
C PRO A 21 15.07 4.46 -28.22
N ALA A 22 14.56 3.64 -29.15
CA ALA A 22 13.66 4.10 -30.21
C ALA A 22 12.29 4.51 -29.67
N ASP A 23 11.81 3.87 -28.60
CA ASP A 23 10.55 4.24 -27.95
C ASP A 23 10.69 5.59 -27.23
N ALA A 24 11.87 5.85 -26.65
CA ALA A 24 12.16 7.13 -26.01
C ALA A 24 12.18 8.30 -27.01
N SER A 25 12.76 8.09 -28.20
CA SER A 25 12.75 9.11 -29.26
C SER A 25 11.37 9.28 -29.90
N ALA A 26 10.62 8.19 -30.09
CA ALA A 26 9.23 8.25 -30.56
C ALA A 26 8.34 9.05 -29.60
N TRP A 27 8.51 8.86 -28.29
CA TRP A 27 7.82 9.65 -27.27
C TRP A 27 8.13 11.15 -27.36
N GLN A 28 9.41 11.51 -27.53
CA GLN A 28 9.82 12.91 -27.70
C GLN A 28 9.16 13.55 -28.92
N LEU A 29 9.09 12.83 -30.04
CA LEU A 29 8.41 13.33 -31.24
C LEU A 29 6.91 13.49 -31.03
N GLN A 30 6.25 12.54 -30.37
CA GLN A 30 4.81 12.62 -30.11
C GLN A 30 4.45 13.78 -29.17
N THR A 31 5.24 14.01 -28.12
CA THR A 31 5.02 15.12 -27.18
C THR A 31 5.28 16.50 -27.79
N LEU A 32 6.09 16.60 -28.85
CA LEU A 32 6.24 17.83 -29.63
C LEU A 32 5.02 18.11 -30.52
N LEU A 33 4.35 17.07 -31.01
CA LEU A 33 3.18 17.17 -31.88
C LEU A 33 1.88 17.32 -31.08
N ASP A 34 1.84 16.77 -29.86
CA ASP A 34 0.70 16.75 -28.96
C ASP A 34 1.14 17.20 -27.56
N PRO A 35 1.02 18.50 -27.23
CA PRO A 35 1.43 19.03 -25.93
C PRO A 35 0.55 18.52 -24.79
N ASP A 36 -0.70 18.14 -25.06
CA ASP A 36 -1.61 17.58 -24.06
C ASP A 36 -1.11 16.21 -23.58
N LEU A 37 -0.38 15.47 -24.44
CA LEU A 37 0.16 14.16 -24.08
C LEU A 37 1.19 14.25 -22.95
N ALA A 38 2.00 15.31 -22.93
CA ALA A 38 2.96 15.56 -21.86
C ALA A 38 2.26 15.95 -20.55
N ALA A 39 1.19 16.75 -20.63
CA ALA A 39 0.38 17.11 -19.47
C ALA A 39 -0.32 15.89 -18.86
N ASP A 40 -0.89 15.03 -19.70
CA ASP A 40 -1.54 13.78 -19.26
C ASP A 40 -0.55 12.83 -18.58
N ALA A 41 0.66 12.68 -19.16
CA ALA A 41 1.72 11.87 -18.56
C ALA A 41 2.15 12.42 -17.20
N ALA A 42 2.29 13.74 -17.07
CA ALA A 42 2.62 14.37 -15.80
C ALA A 42 1.52 14.16 -14.74
N ALA A 43 0.25 14.29 -15.12
CA ALA A 43 -0.89 14.03 -14.24
C ALA A 43 -0.92 12.57 -13.77
N GLN A 44 -0.68 11.61 -14.69
CA GLN A 44 -0.64 10.19 -14.37
C GLN A 44 0.54 9.84 -13.45
N GLN A 45 1.71 10.47 -13.65
CA GLN A 45 2.86 10.32 -12.76
C GLN A 45 2.55 10.80 -11.33
N GLN A 46 1.87 11.94 -11.19
CA GLN A 46 1.45 12.46 -9.88
C GLN A 46 0.43 11.53 -9.21
N LEU A 47 -0.51 10.98 -9.98
CA LEU A 47 -1.50 10.03 -9.49
C LEU A 47 -0.83 8.76 -8.96
N TYR A 48 0.14 8.19 -9.69
CA TYR A 48 0.91 7.04 -9.22
C TYR A 48 1.70 7.33 -7.94
N ALA A 49 2.33 8.50 -7.85
CA ALA A 49 3.02 8.92 -6.63
C ALA A 49 2.05 9.01 -5.43
N GLY A 50 0.86 9.59 -5.66
CA GLY A 50 -0.19 9.67 -4.65
C GLY A 50 -0.68 8.30 -4.18
N LEU A 51 -0.96 7.38 -5.13
CA LEU A 51 -1.35 6.01 -4.83
C LEU A 51 -0.27 5.27 -4.04
N GLN A 52 1.00 5.42 -4.43
CA GLN A 52 2.12 4.79 -3.73
C GLN A 52 2.23 5.30 -2.29
N LEU A 53 2.08 6.60 -2.07
CA LEU A 53 2.10 7.20 -0.74
C LEU A 53 0.94 6.69 0.12
N ALA A 54 -0.28 6.73 -0.41
CA ALA A 54 -1.48 6.27 0.29
C ALA A 54 -1.39 4.79 0.66
N GLY A 55 -0.96 3.94 -0.29
CA GLY A 55 -0.74 2.51 -0.05
C GLY A 55 0.31 2.25 1.03
N ARG A 56 1.42 3.00 1.03
CA ARG A 56 2.43 2.91 2.11
C ARG A 56 1.86 3.28 3.48
N GLN A 57 1.03 4.33 3.55
CA GLN A 57 0.40 4.74 4.79
C GLN A 57 -0.57 3.68 5.30
N GLN A 58 -1.40 3.13 4.42
CA GLN A 58 -2.33 2.05 4.74
C GLN A 58 -1.59 0.81 5.27
N LEU A 59 -0.55 0.34 4.55
CA LEU A 59 0.24 -0.82 4.97
C LEU A 59 0.88 -0.60 6.35
N ARG A 60 1.35 0.60 6.65
CA ARG A 60 1.89 0.93 7.98
C ARG A 60 0.83 0.82 9.07
N GLN A 61 -0.39 1.28 8.81
CA GLN A 61 -1.50 1.17 9.75
C GLN A 61 -1.88 -0.30 9.98
N GLU A 62 -2.02 -1.08 8.91
CA GLU A 62 -2.34 -2.51 8.99
C GLU A 62 -1.28 -3.28 9.78
N LEU A 63 0.01 -3.03 9.52
CA LEU A 63 1.11 -3.64 10.27
C LEU A 63 1.09 -3.25 11.76
N GLN A 64 0.76 -1.99 12.08
CA GLN A 64 0.61 -1.58 13.48
C GLN A 64 -0.55 -2.28 14.18
N LEU A 65 -1.68 -2.51 13.49
CA LEU A 65 -2.81 -3.25 14.04
C LEU A 65 -2.43 -4.71 14.29
N ILE A 66 -1.80 -5.38 13.31
CA ILE A 66 -1.30 -6.75 13.46
C ILE A 66 -0.32 -6.83 14.63
N HIS A 67 0.63 -5.90 14.71
CA HIS A 67 1.61 -5.88 15.79
C HIS A 67 0.95 -5.72 17.18
N ARG A 68 -0.02 -4.80 17.32
CA ARG A 68 -0.77 -4.62 18.56
C ARG A 68 -1.59 -5.85 18.92
N GLN A 69 -2.16 -6.55 17.95
CA GLN A 69 -2.93 -7.77 18.19
C GLN A 69 -2.04 -8.91 18.69
N LEU A 70 -0.85 -9.08 18.12
CA LEU A 70 0.06 -10.16 18.47
C LEU A 70 0.83 -9.88 19.77
N TYR A 71 1.34 -8.65 19.93
CA TYR A 71 2.31 -8.29 20.97
C TYR A 71 1.79 -7.26 21.97
N GLY A 72 0.55 -6.78 21.80
CA GLY A 72 -0.03 -5.78 22.69
C GLY A 72 -0.37 -6.33 24.09
N PRO A 73 -0.48 -5.44 25.09
CA PRO A 73 -0.68 -5.82 26.49
C PRO A 73 -1.97 -6.60 26.77
N GLY A 74 -2.93 -6.61 25.83
CA GLY A 74 -4.19 -7.36 25.94
C GLY A 74 -4.07 -8.88 25.71
N SER A 75 -3.15 -9.35 24.86
CA SER A 75 -3.02 -10.80 24.57
C SER A 75 -2.40 -11.57 25.76
N ALA A 76 -1.46 -10.94 26.48
CA ALA A 76 -0.91 -11.46 27.73
C ALA A 76 -1.82 -11.23 28.95
N GLY A 77 -2.75 -10.26 28.87
CA GLY A 77 -3.67 -9.90 29.95
C GLY A 77 -4.73 -10.96 30.23
N TRP A 78 -5.29 -11.60 29.19
CA TRP A 78 -6.24 -12.71 29.35
C TRP A 78 -5.58 -13.92 30.03
N LEU A 79 -4.36 -14.29 29.63
CA LEU A 79 -3.61 -15.38 30.25
C LEU A 79 -3.31 -15.09 31.73
N ARG A 80 -2.98 -13.84 32.08
CA ARG A 80 -2.78 -13.41 33.47
C ARG A 80 -4.08 -13.39 34.28
N GLY A 81 -5.20 -12.97 33.68
CA GLY A 81 -6.53 -12.98 34.32
C GLY A 81 -7.05 -14.40 34.58
N ALA A 82 -6.88 -15.31 33.61
CA ALA A 82 -7.24 -16.72 33.75
C ALA A 82 -6.38 -17.42 34.82
N ALA A 83 -5.06 -17.17 34.83
CA ALA A 83 -4.16 -17.69 35.86
C ALA A 83 -4.49 -17.15 37.27
N ALA A 84 -4.93 -15.89 37.38
CA ALA A 84 -5.37 -15.31 38.64
C ALA A 84 -6.69 -15.93 39.15
N GLY A 85 -7.64 -16.17 38.25
CA GLY A 85 -8.90 -16.87 38.56
C GLY A 85 -8.67 -18.29 39.10
N LEU A 86 -7.81 -19.07 38.44
CA LEU A 86 -7.44 -20.43 38.88
C LEU A 86 -6.73 -20.46 40.25
N ARG A 87 -5.85 -19.49 40.54
CA ARG A 87 -5.19 -19.37 41.86
C ARG A 87 -6.17 -19.09 42.99
N SER A 88 -7.21 -18.29 42.74
CA SER A 88 -8.23 -17.95 43.75
C SER A 88 -9.11 -19.16 44.11
N LEU A 89 -9.42 -20.03 43.14
CA LEU A 89 -10.18 -21.26 43.34
C LEU A 89 -9.40 -22.29 44.15
N PHE A 90 -8.09 -22.41 43.92
CA PHE A 90 -7.22 -23.30 44.70
C PHE A 90 -7.07 -22.87 46.17
N LYS A 91 -6.94 -21.57 46.45
CA LYS A 91 -6.87 -21.06 47.83
C LYS A 91 -8.15 -21.29 48.64
N ARG A 92 -9.32 -21.35 47.98
CA ARG A 92 -10.61 -21.57 48.65
C ARG A 92 -10.87 -23.04 48.99
N ARG A 93 -10.19 -23.96 48.31
CA ARG A 93 -10.33 -25.42 48.52
C ARG A 93 -9.40 -25.99 49.59
N PHE A 94 -8.37 -25.24 50.00
CA PHE A 94 -7.39 -25.65 51.03
C PHE A 94 -7.63 -25.03 52.41
N ARG A 95 -8.83 -24.44 52.63
CA ARG A 95 -9.24 -23.82 53.90
C ARG A 95 -10.53 -24.48 54.39
N ARG A 96 -10.49 -25.80 54.59
CA ARG A 96 -11.41 -26.59 55.41
C ARG A 96 -10.57 -27.56 56.22
#